data_AF-A0A7J8VJ30-F1
#
_entry.id   AF-A0A7J8VJ30-F1
#
_cell.length_a   1.000
_cell.length_b   1.000
_cell.length_c   1.000
_cell.angle_alpha   90.00
_cell.angle_beta   90.00
_cell.angle_gamma   90.00
#
_symmetry.space_group_name_H-M   'P 1'
#
loop_
_entity.id
_entity.type
_entity.pdbx_description
1 polymer ?
#
loop_
_entity_poly.entity_id
_entity_poly.type
_entity_poly.pdbx_seq_one_letter_code
_entity_poly.pdbx_strand_id
1 'polypeptide(L)' 'MQTPTALENVDSCENWLPRRVMSVWRIAGILHALEGWEEHECGYTMSNIDKVWEACLKHGFQPL' A
#
# COMPACT_ATOMS: atom_id res chain seq x y z
N MET A 1 7.07 -2.15 -1.26
CA MET A 1 6.80 -1.70 -2.66
C MET A 1 7.31 -0.28 -2.82
N GLN A 2 7.77 0.05 -4.02
CA GLN A 2 8.13 1.40 -4.40
C GLN A 2 6.87 2.26 -4.53
N THR A 3 6.90 3.47 -3.97
CA THR A 3 5.77 4.40 -3.97
C THR A 3 5.72 5.23 -5.25
N PRO A 4 4.50 5.55 -5.76
CA PRO A 4 4.33 6.40 -6.93
C PRO A 4 4.96 7.78 -6.73
N THR A 5 5.39 8.41 -7.82
CA THR A 5 6.00 9.75 -7.82
C THR A 5 5.08 10.85 -7.31
N ALA A 6 3.77 10.63 -7.38
CA ALA A 6 2.76 11.54 -6.85
C ALA A 6 2.73 11.57 -5.31
N LEU A 7 3.28 10.55 -4.64
CA LEU A 7 3.36 10.51 -3.18
C LEU A 7 4.64 11.21 -2.71
N GLU A 8 4.49 12.49 -2.37
CA GLU A 8 5.57 13.36 -1.90
C GLU A 8 5.88 13.17 -0.41
N ASN A 9 7.05 13.68 0.02
CA ASN A 9 7.50 13.65 1.42
C ASN A 9 7.61 12.25 2.04
N VAL A 10 7.85 11.22 1.21
CA VAL A 10 8.20 9.88 1.68
C VAL A 10 9.71 9.73 1.72
N ASP A 11 10.28 10.01 2.88
CA ASP A 11 11.66 9.65 3.21
C ASP A 11 11.74 8.13 3.42
N SER A 12 11.81 7.68 4.67
CA SER A 12 11.77 6.25 5.01
C SER A 12 10.50 5.96 5.80
N CYS A 13 9.58 5.17 5.24
CA CYS A 13 8.38 4.73 5.95
C CYS A 13 8.74 3.82 7.15
N GLU A 14 9.87 3.13 7.05
CA GLU A 14 10.44 2.28 8.09
C GLU A 14 11.95 2.51 8.09
N ASN A 15 12.60 2.54 9.25
CA ASN A 15 13.98 3.02 9.40
C ASN A 15 15.02 2.21 8.59
N TRP A 16 14.66 0.99 8.16
CA TRP A 16 15.48 0.10 7.33
C TRP A 16 15.08 0.11 5.85
N LEU A 17 13.96 0.72 5.48
CA LEU A 17 13.53 0.80 4.09
C LEU A 17 14.22 1.95 3.37
N PRO A 18 14.63 1.74 2.09
CA PRO A 18 15.19 2.81 1.28
C PRO A 18 14.12 3.89 1.00
N ARG A 19 14.59 5.04 0.51
CA ARG A 19 13.69 6.17 0.23
C ARG A 19 12.60 5.76 -0.76
N ARG A 20 11.38 6.27 -0.52
CA ARG A 20 10.20 5.99 -1.37
C ARG A 20 9.84 4.50 -1.45
N VAL A 21 10.16 3.75 -0.41
CA VAL A 21 9.74 2.37 -0.24
C VAL A 21 8.91 2.25 1.03
N MET A 22 7.79 1.56 0.89
CA MET A 22 6.80 1.40 1.95
C MET A 22 6.40 -0.08 2.06
N SER A 23 6.13 -0.51 3.30
CA SER A 23 5.57 -1.83 3.56
C SER A 23 4.18 -1.99 2.95
N VAL A 24 3.92 -3.18 2.41
CA VAL A 24 2.65 -3.51 1.76
C VAL A 24 1.48 -3.32 2.72
N TRP A 25 1.67 -3.56 4.02
CA TRP A 25 0.58 -3.41 4.98
C TRP A 25 0.16 -1.95 5.22
N ARG A 26 1.10 -1.01 5.10
CA ARG A 26 0.80 0.43 5.10
C ARG A 26 0.09 0.85 3.82
N ILE A 27 0.54 0.32 2.68
CA ILE A 27 -0.07 0.55 1.37
C ILE A 27 -1.51 0.03 1.33
N ALA A 28 -1.77 -1.14 1.93
CA ALA A 28 -3.11 -1.71 2.03
C ALA A 28 -4.08 -0.73 2.72
N GLY A 29 -3.68 -0.12 3.85
CA GLY A 29 -4.51 0.89 4.51
C GLY A 29 -4.77 2.13 3.65
N ILE A 30 -3.79 2.58 2.87
CA ILE A 30 -3.95 3.69 1.92
C ILE A 30 -4.92 3.29 0.79
N LEU A 31 -4.79 2.08 0.25
CA LEU A 31 -5.66 1.56 -0.80
C LEU A 31 -7.10 1.37 -0.34
N HIS A 32 -7.29 0.87 0.87
CA HIS A 32 -8.61 0.77 1.50
C HIS A 32 -9.33 2.13 1.50
N ALA A 33 -8.62 3.21 1.84
CA ALA A 33 -9.16 4.57 1.79
C ALA A 33 -9.37 5.08 0.35
N LEU A 34 -8.46 4.80 -0.58
CA LEU A 34 -8.54 5.26 -1.98
C LEU A 34 -9.66 4.58 -2.78
N GLU A 35 -9.86 3.28 -2.56
CA GLU A 35 -10.91 2.49 -3.24
C GLU A 35 -12.23 2.51 -2.46
N GLY A 36 -12.28 3.17 -1.29
CA GLY A 36 -13.49 3.31 -0.48
C GLY A 36 -14.01 1.98 0.04
N TRP A 37 -13.13 1.04 0.39
CA TRP A 37 -13.55 -0.24 0.95
C TRP A 37 -14.03 -0.05 2.40
N GLU A 38 -15.28 -0.43 2.65
CA GLU A 38 -15.87 -0.40 4.00
C GLU A 38 -15.52 -1.67 4.82
N GLU A 39 -14.76 -2.59 4.23
CA GLU A 39 -14.31 -3.81 4.87
C GLU A 39 -13.30 -3.48 6.00
N HIS A 40 -13.59 -3.93 7.22
CA HIS A 40 -12.65 -3.80 8.33
C HIS A 40 -11.78 -5.06 8.43
N GLU A 41 -10.55 -4.96 7.93
CA GLU A 41 -9.54 -6.01 8.13
C GLU A 41 -9.07 -6.01 9.60
N CYS A 42 -9.56 -6.97 10.38
CA CYS A 42 -9.17 -7.14 11.78
C CYS A 42 -8.78 -8.61 12.05
N GLY A 43 -7.61 -8.81 12.65
CA GLY A 43 -7.08 -10.14 12.96
C GLY A 43 -6.68 -10.91 11.70
N TYR A 44 -7.32 -12.06 11.47
CA TYR A 44 -7.04 -12.94 10.33
C TYR A 44 -7.93 -12.66 9.12
N THR A 45 -8.89 -11.75 9.25
CA THR A 45 -9.73 -11.32 8.13
C THR A 45 -8.91 -10.38 7.27
N MET A 46 -8.47 -10.88 6.12
CA MET A 46 -7.80 -10.09 5.07
C MET A 46 -8.69 -10.07 3.83
N SER A 47 -8.77 -8.92 3.16
CA SER A 47 -9.40 -8.84 1.85
C SER A 47 -8.62 -9.70 0.84
N ASN A 48 -9.25 -10.03 -0.28
CA ASN A 48 -8.63 -10.85 -1.31
C ASN A 48 -7.30 -10.22 -1.78
N ILE A 49 -6.19 -10.94 -1.59
CA ILE A 49 -4.83 -10.49 -1.93
C ILE A 49 -4.73 -10.07 -3.39
N ASP A 50 -5.39 -10.79 -4.31
CA ASP A 50 -5.36 -10.48 -5.74
C ASP A 50 -6.03 -9.12 -6.03
N LYS A 51 -7.16 -8.84 -5.37
CA LYS A 51 -7.87 -7.55 -5.45
C LYS A 51 -6.98 -6.40 -4.95
N VAL A 52 -6.30 -6.60 -3.82
CA VAL A 52 -5.37 -5.60 -3.25
C VAL A 52 -4.17 -5.39 -4.17
N TRP A 53 -3.64 -6.47 -4.74
CA TRP A 53 -2.49 -6.42 -5.63
C TRP A 53 -2.79 -5.67 -6.94
N GLU A 54 -3.93 -5.94 -7.57
CA GLU A 54 -4.37 -5.20 -8.75
C GLU A 54 -4.58 -3.71 -8.45
N ALA A 55 -5.16 -3.39 -7.30
CA ALA A 55 -5.33 -2.02 -6.85
C ALA A 55 -3.98 -1.32 -6.62
N CYS A 56 -2.99 -1.99 -5.98
CA CYS A 56 -1.63 -1.48 -5.83
C CYS A 56 -1.05 -1.03 -7.19
N LEU A 57 -1.11 -1.92 -8.18
CA LEU A 57 -0.55 -1.65 -9.51
C LEU A 57 -1.27 -0.50 -10.22
N LYS A 58 -2.60 -0.42 -10.10
CA LYS A 58 -3.43 0.65 -10.67
C LYS A 58 -3.09 2.02 -10.09
N HIS A 59 -2.80 2.10 -8.80
CA HIS A 59 -2.38 3.33 -8.12
C HIS A 59 -0.89 3.66 -8.28
N GLY A 60 -0.15 2.88 -9.06
CA GLY A 60 1.25 3.14 -9.39
C GLY A 60 2.26 2.68 -8.33
N PHE A 61 1.85 1.81 -7.39
CA PHE A 61 2.78 1.11 -6.53
C PHE A 61 3.44 -0.02 -7.31
N GLN A 62 4.76 -0.17 -7.15
CA GLN A 62 5.53 -1.18 -7.88
C GLN A 62 6.23 -2.15 -6.90
N PRO A 63 6.28 -3.47 -7.21
CA PRO A 63 7.15 -4.39 -6.49
C PRO A 63 8.61 -3.93 -6.54
N LEU A 64 9.38 -4.24 -5.49
CA LEU A 64 10.82 -3.98 -5.43
C LEU A 64 11.61 -5.03 -6.20
#